data_AF-A0A7G6TYP0-F1
#
_entry.id   AF-A0A7G6TYP0-F1
#
_cell.length_a   1.000
_cell.length_b   1.000
_cell.length_c   1.000
_cell.angle_alpha   90.00
_cell.angle_beta   90.00
_cell.angle_gamma   90.00
#
_symmetry.space_group_name_H-M   'P 1'
#
loop_
_entity.id
_entity.type
_entity.pdbx_description
1 polymer ?
#
loop_
_entity_poly.entity_id
_entity_poly.type
_entity_poly.pdbx_seq_one_letter_code
_entity_poly.pdbx_strand_id
1 'polypeptide(L)'
;MTSITTLSEGTDASTRDLRKDSALRIARRRTAYIAQASSYLIDAAILLLYAMIGVTTVATGVVYLAIRLAVVGIAAYLSEIQVNDRFKDPYLTVPLSIVSIIVQIGAIYLVPQIGFYFISIIFVVLGFAALRMSARQTGIVWSTATLGLALLFLMTDKPIGIPMATATERALALACFVSALGRCASAGLYGSSMRELLYRRSNDLAAANARIEELAQLDELTGALNRRYIMKCLNDEIAKAQRNATTCCIAIIDLDHFKKINDHFGHPVGDEVLRAFAISVFANIRTIDRFGRQGGEEFLLILPDTDIDLAIQTLDRLRGLITELNWSAIAQDLTLTISAGISAIRPNDTPEDILARADLALYRAKDTGRDRVVAAPQKRHFS
;
A
#
# COMPACT_ATOMS: atom_id res chain seq x y z
N MET A 1 -15.93 4.59 -38.17
CA MET A 1 -16.68 3.49 -37.55
C MET A 1 -15.77 2.67 -36.61
N THR A 2 -14.83 3.32 -35.91
CA THR A 2 -13.67 2.64 -35.28
C THR A 2 -13.36 3.20 -33.89
N SER A 3 -14.40 3.54 -33.12
CA SER A 3 -14.25 4.10 -31.76
C SER A 3 -15.22 3.51 -30.73
N ILE A 4 -15.89 2.40 -31.05
CA ILE A 4 -16.82 1.72 -30.12
C ILE A 4 -16.21 0.42 -29.55
N THR A 5 -15.15 -0.12 -30.17
CA THR A 5 -14.59 -1.43 -29.80
C THR A 5 -13.69 -1.40 -28.55
N THR A 6 -13.05 -0.27 -28.23
CA THR A 6 -12.09 -0.17 -27.10
C THR A 6 -12.76 0.01 -25.73
N LEU A 7 -13.98 0.57 -25.68
CA LEU A 7 -14.74 0.72 -24.44
C LEU A 7 -15.35 -0.59 -23.95
N SER A 8 -15.68 -1.51 -24.87
CA SER A 8 -16.25 -2.83 -24.56
C SER A 8 -15.22 -3.79 -23.97
N GLU A 9 -13.95 -3.73 -24.40
CA GLU A 9 -12.89 -4.60 -23.89
C GLU A 9 -12.46 -4.23 -22.47
N GLY A 10 -12.42 -2.93 -22.14
CA GLY A 10 -12.10 -2.44 -20.80
C GLY A 10 -13.18 -2.76 -19.75
N THR A 11 -14.46 -2.76 -20.15
CA THR A 11 -15.57 -3.16 -19.25
C THR A 11 -15.59 -4.67 -19.02
N ASP A 12 -15.41 -5.48 -20.07
CA ASP A 12 -15.41 -6.95 -19.95
C ASP A 12 -14.23 -7.45 -19.08
N ALA A 13 -13.03 -6.86 -19.25
CA ALA A 13 -11.86 -7.15 -18.40
C ALA A 13 -12.12 -6.81 -16.92
N SER A 14 -12.69 -5.64 -16.63
CA SER A 14 -13.06 -5.22 -15.26
C SER A 14 -14.10 -6.15 -14.63
N THR A 15 -15.16 -6.53 -15.35
CA THR A 15 -16.14 -7.50 -14.85
C THR A 15 -15.57 -8.90 -14.66
N ARG A 16 -14.64 -9.35 -15.49
CA ARG A 16 -13.96 -10.63 -15.34
C ARG A 16 -13.09 -10.67 -14.09
N ASP A 17 -12.37 -9.60 -13.79
CA ASP A 17 -11.54 -9.51 -12.59
C ASP A 17 -12.38 -9.43 -11.31
N LEU A 18 -13.47 -8.65 -11.31
CA LEU A 18 -14.42 -8.63 -10.20
C LEU A 18 -15.07 -10.01 -9.93
N ARG A 19 -15.39 -10.76 -10.99
CA ARG A 19 -15.93 -12.13 -10.87
C ARG A 19 -14.89 -13.10 -10.32
N LYS A 20 -13.63 -13.03 -10.78
CA LYS A 20 -12.52 -13.84 -10.25
C LYS A 20 -12.29 -13.58 -8.76
N ASP A 21 -12.29 -12.32 -8.34
CA ASP A 21 -12.13 -11.94 -6.94
C ASP A 21 -13.28 -12.46 -6.07
N SER A 22 -14.51 -12.40 -6.57
CA SER A 22 -15.66 -12.96 -5.85
C SER A 22 -15.57 -14.48 -5.70
N ALA A 23 -15.15 -15.20 -6.75
CA ALA A 23 -14.99 -16.65 -6.72
C ALA A 23 -13.86 -17.08 -5.76
N LEU A 24 -12.74 -16.35 -5.75
CA LEU A 24 -11.63 -16.60 -4.83
C LEU A 24 -12.04 -16.38 -3.36
N ARG A 25 -12.85 -15.36 -3.08
CA ARG A 25 -13.40 -15.11 -1.73
C ARG A 25 -14.30 -16.25 -1.26
N ILE A 26 -15.21 -16.72 -2.12
CA ILE A 26 -16.11 -17.83 -1.82
C ILE A 26 -15.31 -19.12 -1.57
N ALA A 27 -14.33 -19.43 -2.41
CA ALA A 27 -13.48 -20.62 -2.26
C ALA A 27 -12.75 -20.63 -0.91
N ARG A 28 -12.20 -19.50 -0.46
CA ARG A 28 -11.56 -19.38 0.87
C ARG A 28 -12.55 -19.60 2.02
N ARG A 29 -13.78 -19.11 1.90
CA ARG A 29 -14.85 -19.35 2.89
C ARG A 29 -15.25 -20.82 2.96
N ARG A 30 -15.40 -21.50 1.81
CA ARG A 30 -15.69 -22.94 1.77
C ARG A 30 -14.66 -23.76 2.54
N THR A 31 -13.37 -23.49 2.35
CA THR A 31 -12.31 -24.18 3.10
C THR A 31 -12.46 -24.00 4.62
N ALA A 32 -12.83 -22.80 5.07
CA ALA A 32 -13.06 -22.53 6.49
C ALA A 32 -14.30 -23.26 7.05
N TYR A 33 -15.38 -23.37 6.27
CA TYR A 33 -16.58 -24.11 6.67
C TYR A 33 -16.34 -25.63 6.69
N ILE A 34 -15.59 -26.17 5.72
CA ILE A 34 -15.19 -27.58 5.70
C ILE A 34 -14.35 -27.91 6.94
N ALA A 35 -13.37 -27.08 7.28
CA ALA A 35 -12.56 -27.26 8.47
C ALA A 35 -13.40 -27.26 9.77
N GLN A 36 -14.42 -26.39 9.86
CA GLN A 36 -15.35 -26.36 10.99
C GLN A 36 -16.20 -27.64 11.06
N ALA A 37 -16.77 -28.08 9.94
CA ALA A 37 -17.55 -29.31 9.89
C ALA A 37 -16.72 -30.54 10.32
N SER A 38 -15.47 -30.64 9.85
CA SER A 38 -14.53 -31.68 10.29
C SER A 38 -14.25 -31.62 11.79
N SER A 39 -14.09 -30.42 12.36
CA SER A 39 -13.94 -30.23 13.80
C SER A 39 -15.14 -30.76 14.58
N TYR A 40 -16.36 -30.54 14.08
CA TYR A 40 -17.60 -30.98 14.73
C TYR A 40 -17.80 -32.49 14.64
N LEU A 41 -17.34 -33.12 13.56
CA LEU A 41 -17.34 -34.58 13.44
C LEU A 41 -16.43 -35.24 14.49
N ILE A 42 -15.28 -34.62 14.80
CA ILE A 42 -14.39 -35.10 15.88
C ILE A 42 -15.10 -34.99 17.23
N ASP A 43 -15.76 -33.86 17.51
CA ASP A 43 -16.51 -33.68 18.76
C ASP A 43 -17.62 -34.72 18.91
N ALA A 44 -18.38 -34.97 17.83
CA ALA A 44 -19.44 -35.97 17.83
C ALA A 44 -18.90 -37.39 18.02
N ALA A 45 -17.77 -37.73 17.40
CA ALA A 45 -17.11 -39.01 17.59
C ALA A 45 -16.72 -39.21 19.07
N ILE A 46 -16.15 -38.19 19.72
CA ILE A 46 -15.83 -38.20 21.15
C ILE A 46 -17.10 -38.46 21.99
N LEU A 47 -18.21 -37.78 21.70
CA LEU A 47 -19.47 -37.99 22.42
C LEU A 47 -20.04 -39.40 22.21
N LEU A 48 -19.93 -39.96 21.01
CA LEU A 48 -20.35 -41.34 20.73
C LEU A 48 -19.47 -42.36 21.47
N LEU A 49 -18.16 -42.12 21.57
CA LEU A 49 -17.25 -42.94 22.39
C LEU A 49 -17.67 -42.91 23.87
N TYR A 50 -18.00 -41.74 24.41
CA TYR A 50 -18.54 -41.61 25.76
C TYR A 50 -19.91 -42.27 25.93
N ALA A 51 -20.73 -42.32 24.87
CA ALA A 51 -22.01 -43.02 24.91
C ALA A 51 -21.85 -44.54 25.02
N MET A 52 -20.83 -45.11 24.36
CA MET A 52 -20.55 -46.56 24.43
C MET A 52 -20.14 -47.03 25.83
N ILE A 53 -19.55 -46.15 26.64
CA ILE A 53 -19.16 -46.44 28.02
C ILE A 53 -20.18 -45.94 29.05
N GLY A 54 -21.37 -45.50 28.61
CA GLY A 54 -22.49 -45.14 29.49
C GLY A 54 -22.41 -43.77 30.16
N VAL A 55 -21.44 -42.91 29.81
CA VAL A 55 -21.31 -41.55 30.37
C VAL A 55 -22.36 -40.61 29.76
N THR A 56 -22.79 -40.87 28.53
CA THR A 56 -23.85 -40.11 27.85
C THR A 56 -24.71 -41.01 26.97
N THR A 57 -25.65 -40.45 26.23
CA THR A 57 -26.50 -41.19 25.29
C THR A 57 -26.05 -40.98 23.85
N VAL A 58 -26.32 -41.96 22.98
CA VAL A 58 -26.11 -41.83 21.53
C VAL A 58 -26.91 -40.65 20.97
N ALA A 59 -28.13 -40.44 21.48
CA ALA A 59 -28.98 -39.32 21.09
C ALA A 59 -28.30 -37.96 21.31
N THR A 60 -27.59 -37.77 22.43
CA THR A 60 -26.84 -36.54 22.70
C THR A 60 -25.81 -36.26 21.60
N GLY A 61 -25.00 -37.26 21.22
CA GLY A 61 -23.98 -37.10 20.19
C GLY A 61 -24.57 -36.77 18.82
N VAL A 62 -25.65 -37.46 18.43
CA VAL A 62 -26.35 -37.23 17.15
C VAL A 62 -27.00 -35.84 17.10
N VAL A 63 -27.71 -35.45 18.17
CA VAL A 63 -28.36 -34.13 18.25
C VAL A 63 -27.32 -33.02 18.26
N TYR A 64 -26.23 -33.17 19.01
CA TYR A 64 -25.12 -32.22 18.99
C TYR A 64 -24.56 -32.04 17.58
N LEU A 65 -24.25 -33.14 16.88
CA LEU A 65 -23.73 -33.08 15.52
C LEU A 65 -24.72 -32.42 14.55
N ALA A 66 -26.01 -32.77 14.64
CA ALA A 66 -27.05 -32.21 13.77
C ALA A 66 -27.17 -30.69 13.94
N ILE A 67 -27.19 -30.20 15.18
CA ILE A 67 -27.22 -28.74 15.45
C ILE A 67 -25.97 -28.07 14.88
N ARG A 68 -24.80 -28.64 15.12
CA ARG A 68 -23.52 -28.05 14.70
C ARG A 68 -23.37 -28.01 13.17
N LEU A 69 -23.76 -29.08 12.47
CA LEU A 69 -23.78 -29.13 11.01
C LEU A 69 -24.84 -28.20 10.42
N ALA A 70 -26.02 -28.05 11.05
CA ALA A 70 -27.03 -27.11 10.61
C ALA A 70 -26.52 -25.67 10.66
N VAL A 71 -25.83 -25.27 11.74
CA VAL A 71 -25.25 -23.92 11.86
C VAL A 71 -24.23 -23.63 10.75
N VAL A 72 -23.28 -24.54 10.51
CA VAL A 72 -22.28 -24.35 9.45
C VAL A 72 -22.91 -24.48 8.05
N GLY A 73 -23.89 -25.35 7.87
CA GLY A 73 -24.63 -25.49 6.61
C GLY A 73 -25.40 -24.22 6.24
N ILE A 74 -26.09 -23.61 7.21
CA ILE A 74 -26.77 -22.32 7.02
C ILE A 74 -25.74 -21.23 6.67
N ALA A 75 -24.63 -21.14 7.40
CA ALA A 75 -23.59 -20.14 7.11
C ALA A 75 -22.94 -20.34 5.72
N ALA A 76 -22.70 -21.59 5.33
CA ALA A 76 -22.20 -21.93 4.00
C ALA A 76 -23.21 -21.55 2.91
N TYR A 77 -24.49 -21.86 3.11
CA TYR A 77 -25.56 -21.48 2.19
C TYR A 77 -25.64 -19.95 2.02
N LEU A 78 -25.64 -19.18 3.12
CA LEU A 78 -25.62 -17.71 3.08
C LEU A 78 -24.39 -17.14 2.36
N SER A 79 -23.25 -17.81 2.48
CA SER A 79 -22.01 -17.47 1.77
C SER A 79 -22.13 -17.73 0.25
N GLU A 80 -22.78 -18.81 -0.19
CA GLU A 80 -22.99 -19.14 -1.61
C GLU A 80 -23.92 -18.14 -2.30
N ILE A 81 -25.00 -17.73 -1.62
CA ILE A 81 -25.93 -16.70 -2.14
C ILE A 81 -25.41 -15.27 -1.96
N GLN A 82 -24.14 -15.11 -1.56
CA GLN A 82 -23.41 -13.84 -1.42
C GLN A 82 -24.06 -12.84 -0.45
N VAL A 83 -24.93 -13.31 0.45
CA VAL A 83 -25.51 -12.46 1.51
C VAL A 83 -24.41 -11.98 2.45
N ASN A 84 -23.42 -12.82 2.71
CA ASN A 84 -22.27 -12.48 3.56
C ASN A 84 -21.45 -11.29 3.04
N ASP A 85 -21.39 -11.09 1.71
CA ASP A 85 -20.61 -10.00 1.10
C ASP A 85 -21.25 -8.62 1.35
N ARG A 86 -22.50 -8.57 1.84
CA ARG A 86 -23.16 -7.34 2.30
C ARG A 86 -22.66 -6.85 3.66
N PHE A 87 -21.95 -7.71 4.40
CA PHE A 87 -21.46 -7.40 5.74
C PHE A 87 -19.97 -7.05 5.73
N LYS A 88 -19.55 -6.20 6.67
CA LYS A 88 -18.13 -5.83 6.84
C LYS A 88 -17.22 -7.04 7.16
N ASP A 89 -17.76 -8.06 7.82
CA ASP A 89 -17.11 -9.35 8.02
C ASP A 89 -17.84 -10.44 7.22
N PRO A 90 -17.32 -10.81 6.04
CA PRO A 90 -17.93 -11.84 5.19
C PRO A 90 -17.86 -13.26 5.77
N TYR A 91 -17.12 -13.48 6.85
CA TYR A 91 -17.09 -14.77 7.54
C TYR A 91 -18.15 -14.88 8.63
N LEU A 92 -18.86 -13.77 8.94
CA LEU A 92 -19.85 -13.71 10.02
C LEU A 92 -19.28 -14.24 11.35
N THR A 93 -18.01 -13.93 11.63
CA THR A 93 -17.22 -14.54 12.71
C THR A 93 -17.90 -14.34 14.06
N VAL A 94 -18.31 -13.11 14.39
CA VAL A 94 -18.97 -12.78 15.66
C VAL A 94 -20.26 -13.58 15.90
N PRO A 95 -21.29 -13.52 15.04
CA PRO A 95 -22.52 -14.28 15.28
C PRO A 95 -22.29 -15.80 15.29
N LEU A 96 -21.41 -16.33 14.44
CA LEU A 96 -21.06 -17.76 14.46
C LEU A 96 -20.34 -18.18 15.75
N SER A 97 -19.46 -17.33 16.28
CA SER A 97 -18.81 -17.57 17.58
C SER A 97 -19.82 -17.54 18.72
N ILE A 98 -20.73 -16.56 18.74
CA ILE A 98 -21.79 -16.48 19.76
C ILE A 98 -22.68 -17.72 19.73
N VAL A 99 -23.19 -18.11 18.56
CA VAL A 99 -23.99 -19.34 18.40
C VAL A 99 -23.20 -20.57 18.86
N SER A 100 -21.92 -20.66 18.50
CA SER A 100 -21.05 -21.76 18.94
C SER A 100 -20.90 -21.82 20.46
N ILE A 101 -20.71 -20.67 21.11
CA ILE A 101 -20.61 -20.56 22.58
C ILE A 101 -21.92 -20.96 23.25
N ILE A 102 -23.07 -20.52 22.72
CA ILE A 102 -24.39 -20.87 23.25
C ILE A 102 -24.63 -22.39 23.17
N VAL A 103 -24.34 -23.00 22.01
CA VAL A 103 -24.45 -24.46 21.85
C VAL A 103 -23.53 -25.19 22.84
N GLN A 104 -22.35 -24.64 23.09
CA GLN A 104 -21.40 -25.21 24.03
C GLN A 104 -21.89 -25.17 25.48
N ILE A 105 -22.44 -24.03 25.92
CA ILE A 105 -23.05 -23.88 27.25
C ILE A 105 -24.24 -24.83 27.40
N GLY A 106 -25.08 -24.94 26.37
CA GLY A 106 -26.18 -25.92 26.34
C GLY A 106 -25.69 -27.36 26.47
N ALA A 107 -24.59 -27.71 25.80
CA ALA A 107 -23.99 -29.03 25.90
C ALA A 107 -23.43 -29.32 27.31
N ILE A 108 -22.80 -28.34 27.97
CA ILE A 108 -22.37 -28.47 29.37
C ILE A 108 -23.58 -28.71 30.28
N TYR A 109 -24.69 -28.00 30.05
CA TYR A 109 -25.90 -28.21 30.83
C TYR A 109 -26.49 -29.62 30.62
N LEU A 110 -26.52 -30.13 29.38
CA LEU A 110 -27.09 -31.45 29.09
C LEU A 110 -26.22 -32.61 29.57
N VAL A 111 -24.88 -32.48 29.47
CA VAL A 111 -23.93 -33.52 29.86
C VAL A 111 -22.83 -32.93 30.75
N PRO A 112 -23.15 -32.60 32.01
CA PRO A 112 -22.22 -31.89 32.90
C PRO A 112 -20.99 -32.71 33.24
N GLN A 113 -21.09 -34.04 33.20
CA GLN A 113 -19.99 -34.98 33.47
C GLN A 113 -18.81 -34.82 32.51
N ILE A 114 -19.03 -34.31 31.29
CA ILE A 114 -18.01 -34.03 30.26
C ILE A 114 -17.82 -32.50 30.09
N GLY A 115 -18.30 -31.70 31.04
CA GLY A 115 -18.40 -30.25 30.93
C GLY A 115 -17.08 -29.52 30.64
N PHE A 116 -15.97 -29.99 31.23
CA PHE A 116 -14.66 -29.38 31.00
C PHE A 116 -14.15 -29.51 29.55
N TYR A 117 -14.47 -30.61 28.87
CA TYR A 117 -14.18 -30.72 27.44
C TYR A 117 -14.91 -29.62 26.68
N PHE A 118 -16.18 -29.41 26.99
CA PHE A 118 -16.93 -28.38 26.30
C PHE A 118 -16.37 -26.97 26.58
N ILE A 119 -15.97 -26.69 27.82
CA ILE A 119 -15.28 -25.43 28.18
C ILE A 119 -13.98 -25.27 27.36
N SER A 120 -13.18 -26.33 27.19
CA SER A 120 -11.95 -26.28 26.40
C SER A 120 -12.18 -25.88 24.93
N ILE A 121 -13.31 -26.30 24.35
CA ILE A 121 -13.69 -25.91 22.99
C ILE A 121 -14.13 -24.44 22.92
N ILE A 122 -14.67 -23.84 23.99
CA ILE A 122 -14.93 -22.39 24.03
C ILE A 122 -13.62 -21.62 23.82
N PHE A 123 -12.53 -22.03 24.48
CA PHE A 123 -11.21 -21.42 24.27
C PHE A 123 -10.70 -21.59 22.84
N VAL A 124 -10.93 -22.76 22.22
CA VAL A 124 -10.59 -22.99 20.81
C VAL A 124 -11.37 -22.04 19.89
N VAL A 125 -12.68 -21.89 20.11
CA VAL A 125 -13.54 -20.97 19.33
C VAL A 125 -13.04 -19.53 19.46
N LEU A 126 -12.75 -19.08 20.68
CA LEU A 126 -12.22 -17.74 20.93
C LEU A 126 -10.84 -17.54 20.26
N GLY A 127 -9.94 -18.52 20.34
CA GLY A 127 -8.62 -18.46 19.73
C GLY A 127 -8.67 -18.31 18.21
N PHE A 128 -9.49 -19.12 17.53
CA PHE A 128 -9.67 -19.00 16.08
C PHE A 128 -10.40 -17.71 15.68
N ALA A 129 -11.42 -17.31 16.44
CA ALA A 129 -12.18 -16.10 16.16
C ALA A 129 -11.32 -14.83 16.33
N ALA A 130 -10.43 -14.81 17.34
CA ALA A 130 -9.56 -13.67 17.63
C ALA A 130 -8.62 -13.32 16.46
N LEU A 131 -8.28 -14.29 15.60
CA LEU A 131 -7.47 -14.06 14.39
C LEU A 131 -8.18 -13.21 13.33
N ARG A 132 -9.50 -13.01 13.46
CA ARG A 132 -10.34 -12.32 12.47
C ARG A 132 -11.17 -11.17 13.05
N MET A 133 -11.16 -11.00 14.36
CA MET A 133 -11.96 -10.00 15.06
C MET A 133 -11.14 -8.80 15.49
N SER A 134 -11.77 -7.63 15.51
CA SER A 134 -11.25 -6.45 16.18
C SER A 134 -11.29 -6.60 17.71
N ALA A 135 -10.52 -5.80 18.44
CA ALA A 135 -10.52 -5.79 19.91
C ALA A 135 -11.94 -5.61 20.51
N ARG A 136 -12.76 -4.73 19.91
CA ARG A 136 -14.15 -4.51 20.34
C ARG A 136 -15.02 -5.76 20.13
N GLN A 137 -14.89 -6.41 18.97
CA GLN A 137 -15.65 -7.63 18.68
C GLN A 137 -15.23 -8.79 19.60
N THR A 138 -13.93 -8.92 19.86
CA THR A 138 -13.39 -9.89 20.84
C THR A 138 -13.98 -9.64 22.23
N GLY A 139 -14.08 -8.38 22.66
CA GLY A 139 -14.72 -8.01 23.93
C GLY A 139 -16.18 -8.49 24.01
N ILE A 140 -16.98 -8.28 22.96
CA ILE A 140 -18.39 -8.71 22.90
C ILE A 140 -18.51 -10.24 23.03
N VAL A 141 -17.73 -10.98 22.24
CA VAL A 141 -17.78 -12.46 22.24
C VAL A 141 -17.28 -13.02 23.58
N TRP A 142 -16.21 -12.42 24.14
CA TRP A 142 -15.71 -12.77 25.47
C TRP A 142 -16.75 -12.50 26.57
N SER A 143 -17.39 -11.32 26.60
CA SER A 143 -18.44 -11.02 27.57
C SER A 143 -19.62 -11.98 27.47
N THR A 144 -19.98 -12.41 26.25
CA THR A 144 -21.03 -13.40 26.03
C THR A 144 -20.66 -14.76 26.63
N ALA A 145 -19.43 -15.23 26.38
CA ALA A 145 -18.92 -16.47 26.97
C ALA A 145 -18.87 -16.39 28.51
N THR A 146 -18.34 -15.30 29.05
CA THR A 146 -18.23 -15.07 30.49
C THR A 146 -19.59 -15.03 31.16
N LEU A 147 -20.55 -14.29 30.62
CA LEU A 147 -21.90 -14.19 31.17
C LEU A 147 -22.60 -15.55 31.14
N GLY A 148 -22.49 -16.28 30.02
CA GLY A 148 -23.13 -17.59 29.87
C GLY A 148 -22.52 -18.66 30.80
N LEU A 149 -21.19 -18.66 30.96
CA LEU A 149 -20.53 -19.52 31.94
C LEU A 149 -20.86 -19.11 33.38
N ALA A 150 -20.87 -17.81 33.70
CA ALA A 150 -21.26 -17.33 35.03
C ALA A 150 -22.67 -17.75 35.39
N LEU A 151 -23.63 -17.63 34.46
CA LEU A 151 -25.00 -18.10 34.66
C LEU A 151 -25.03 -19.61 34.94
N LEU A 152 -24.30 -20.40 34.17
CA LEU A 152 -24.25 -21.84 34.34
C LEU A 152 -23.64 -22.26 35.70
N PHE A 153 -22.50 -21.68 36.07
CA PHE A 153 -21.77 -22.02 37.30
C PHE A 153 -22.46 -21.49 38.57
N LEU A 154 -23.11 -20.33 38.51
CA LEU A 154 -23.73 -19.70 39.68
C LEU A 154 -25.20 -20.07 39.86
N MET A 155 -25.91 -20.47 38.79
CA MET A 155 -27.35 -20.75 38.85
C MET A 155 -27.68 -22.25 38.74
N THR A 156 -26.68 -23.14 38.63
CA THR A 156 -26.93 -24.58 38.58
C THR A 156 -26.00 -25.36 39.49
N ASP A 157 -26.54 -26.34 40.21
CA ASP A 157 -25.76 -27.24 41.07
C ASP A 157 -25.27 -28.49 40.30
N LYS A 158 -25.16 -28.40 38.97
CA LYS A 158 -24.77 -29.54 38.14
C LYS A 158 -23.28 -29.85 38.34
N PRO A 159 -22.88 -31.12 38.51
CA PRO A 159 -21.49 -31.49 38.71
C PRO A 159 -20.73 -31.41 37.37
N ILE A 160 -20.23 -30.22 37.05
CA ILE A 160 -19.40 -29.96 35.86
C ILE A 160 -18.04 -30.62 36.10
N GLY A 161 -17.76 -31.70 35.37
CA GLY A 161 -16.64 -32.58 35.66
C GLY A 161 -15.89 -33.09 34.44
N ILE A 162 -14.97 -34.01 34.72
CA ILE A 162 -14.25 -34.83 33.75
C ILE A 162 -14.42 -36.28 34.19
N PRO A 163 -14.85 -37.21 33.32
CA PRO A 163 -14.97 -38.62 33.69
C PRO A 163 -13.58 -39.23 33.93
N MET A 164 -13.36 -39.83 35.11
CA MET A 164 -12.05 -40.34 35.55
C MET A 164 -12.15 -41.71 36.25
N ALA A 165 -13.33 -42.32 36.33
CA ALA A 165 -13.57 -43.52 37.13
C ALA A 165 -12.82 -44.73 36.54
N THR A 166 -12.87 -44.90 35.22
CA THR A 166 -12.25 -46.03 34.52
C THR A 166 -11.03 -45.62 33.68
N ALA A 167 -10.18 -46.58 33.33
CA ALA A 167 -9.03 -46.32 32.45
C ALA A 167 -9.47 -45.82 31.06
N THR A 168 -10.60 -46.29 30.55
CA THR A 168 -11.20 -45.84 29.29
C THR A 168 -11.71 -44.40 29.37
N GLU A 169 -12.36 -44.01 30.47
CA GLU A 169 -12.75 -42.61 30.72
C GLU A 169 -11.55 -41.66 30.73
N ARG A 170 -10.47 -42.04 31.43
CA ARG A 170 -9.23 -41.24 31.47
C ARG A 170 -8.59 -41.13 30.09
N ALA A 171 -8.59 -42.20 29.29
CA ALA A 171 -8.08 -42.18 27.93
C ALA A 171 -8.90 -41.26 27.01
N LEU A 172 -10.23 -41.26 27.12
CA LEU A 172 -11.10 -40.34 26.38
C LEU A 172 -10.94 -38.89 26.84
N ALA A 173 -10.76 -38.66 28.14
CA ALA A 173 -10.49 -37.32 28.68
C ALA A 173 -9.15 -36.79 28.14
N LEU A 174 -8.11 -37.63 28.10
CA LEU A 174 -6.85 -37.29 27.45
C LEU A 174 -7.03 -36.95 25.97
N ALA A 175 -7.81 -37.75 25.22
CA ALA A 175 -8.10 -37.48 23.81
C ALA A 175 -8.79 -36.12 23.60
N CYS A 176 -9.70 -35.74 24.49
CA CYS A 176 -10.35 -34.42 24.49
C CYS A 176 -9.33 -33.28 24.62
N PHE A 177 -8.43 -33.37 25.61
CA PHE A 177 -7.40 -32.35 25.83
C PHE A 177 -6.39 -32.30 24.68
N VAL A 178 -5.95 -33.45 24.17
CA VAL A 178 -5.04 -33.52 23.01
C VAL A 178 -5.70 -32.89 21.78
N SER A 179 -7.00 -33.12 21.56
CA SER A 179 -7.75 -32.47 20.48
C SER A 179 -7.81 -30.96 20.65
N ALA A 180 -8.14 -30.46 21.85
CA ALA A 180 -8.20 -29.03 22.13
C ALA A 180 -6.83 -28.35 21.97
N LEU A 181 -5.76 -28.95 22.49
CA LEU A 181 -4.38 -28.47 22.34
C LEU A 181 -3.95 -28.44 20.87
N GLY A 182 -4.21 -29.50 20.12
CA GLY A 182 -3.92 -29.56 18.69
C GLY A 182 -4.62 -28.45 17.91
N ARG A 183 -5.89 -28.16 18.24
CA ARG A 183 -6.64 -27.06 17.62
C ARG A 183 -6.07 -25.68 17.99
N CYS A 184 -5.70 -25.45 19.25
CA CYS A 184 -5.03 -24.21 19.65
C CYS A 184 -3.68 -24.02 18.94
N ALA A 185 -2.88 -25.07 18.82
CA ALA A 185 -1.62 -25.03 18.09
C ALA A 185 -1.84 -24.70 16.60
N SER A 186 -2.85 -25.32 15.97
CA SER A 186 -3.20 -25.03 14.58
C SER A 186 -3.65 -23.57 14.36
N ALA A 187 -4.38 -22.98 15.30
CA ALA A 187 -4.74 -21.55 15.25
C ALA A 187 -3.49 -20.66 15.34
N GLY A 188 -2.55 -20.99 16.23
CA GLY A 188 -1.28 -20.29 16.37
C GLY A 188 -0.44 -20.33 15.09
N LEU A 189 -0.28 -21.52 14.49
CA LEU A 189 0.45 -21.72 13.23
C LEU A 189 -0.21 -20.96 12.07
N TYR A 190 -1.53 -21.01 11.96
CA TYR A 190 -2.27 -20.23 10.97
C TYR A 190 -2.04 -18.72 11.16
N GLY A 191 -2.07 -18.26 12.41
CA GLY A 191 -1.77 -16.87 12.78
C GLY A 191 -0.36 -16.44 12.39
N SER A 192 0.67 -17.27 12.64
CA SER A 192 2.05 -16.96 12.25
C SER A 192 2.24 -16.95 10.73
N SER A 193 1.66 -17.91 10.01
CA SER A 193 1.73 -17.95 8.54
C SER A 193 1.04 -16.75 7.91
N MET A 194 -0.07 -16.27 8.49
CA MET A 194 -0.75 -15.06 8.04
C MET A 194 0.13 -13.81 8.24
N ARG A 195 0.76 -13.67 9.41
CA ARG A 195 1.68 -12.54 9.67
C ARG A 195 2.84 -12.51 8.71
N GLU A 196 3.45 -13.66 8.42
CA GLU A 196 4.54 -13.78 7.45
C GLU A 196 4.10 -13.38 6.03
N LEU A 197 2.92 -13.84 5.60
CA LEU A 197 2.36 -13.45 4.30
C LEU A 197 2.12 -11.95 4.20
N LEU A 198 1.57 -11.33 5.25
CA LEU A 198 1.36 -9.87 5.30
C LEU A 198 2.67 -9.11 5.23
N TYR A 199 3.70 -9.57 5.95
CA TYR A 199 5.02 -8.96 5.94
C TYR A 199 5.65 -9.01 4.54
N ARG A 200 5.60 -10.16 3.87
CA ARG A 200 6.09 -10.30 2.48
C ARG A 200 5.37 -9.37 1.51
N ARG A 201 4.04 -9.34 1.56
CA ARG A 201 3.22 -8.46 0.70
C ARG A 201 3.56 -6.98 0.92
N SER A 202 3.83 -6.58 2.17
CA SER A 202 4.25 -5.22 2.49
C SER A 202 5.60 -4.89 1.84
N ASN A 203 6.57 -5.80 1.90
CA ASN A 203 7.88 -5.59 1.31
C ASN A 203 7.83 -5.55 -0.23
N ASP A 204 7.06 -6.45 -0.84
CA ASP A 204 6.86 -6.47 -2.30
C ASP A 204 6.24 -5.15 -2.79
N LEU A 205 5.26 -4.62 -2.06
CA LEU A 205 4.63 -3.34 -2.37
C LEU A 205 5.62 -2.17 -2.27
N ALA A 206 6.44 -2.16 -1.21
CA ALA A 206 7.47 -1.14 -1.04
C ALA A 206 8.51 -1.18 -2.17
N ALA A 207 8.96 -2.37 -2.57
CA ALA A 207 9.90 -2.54 -3.68
C ALA A 207 9.28 -2.10 -5.03
N ALA A 208 8.01 -2.44 -5.27
CA ALA A 208 7.31 -2.01 -6.48
C ALA A 208 7.17 -0.48 -6.55
N ASN A 209 6.80 0.16 -5.43
CA ASN A 209 6.71 1.62 -5.35
C ASN A 209 8.07 2.28 -5.60
N ALA A 210 9.14 1.79 -4.96
CA ALA A 210 10.49 2.32 -5.20
C ALA A 210 10.90 2.21 -6.68
N ARG A 211 10.49 1.13 -7.37
CA ARG A 211 10.76 0.96 -8.80
C ARG A 211 9.96 1.95 -9.66
N ILE A 212 8.72 2.25 -9.28
CA ILE A 212 7.90 3.27 -9.96
C ILE A 212 8.54 4.65 -9.79
N GLU A 213 8.95 5.00 -8.57
CA GLU A 213 9.68 6.25 -8.29
C GLU A 213 10.99 6.31 -9.08
N GLU A 214 11.70 5.18 -9.24
CA GLU A 214 12.91 5.12 -10.05
C GLU A 214 12.67 5.40 -11.54
N LEU A 215 11.49 5.00 -12.05
CA LEU A 215 11.06 5.16 -13.44
C LEU A 215 10.38 6.50 -13.70
N ALA A 216 10.01 7.26 -12.68
CA ALA A 216 9.48 8.60 -12.84
C ALA A 216 10.52 9.48 -13.54
N GLN A 217 10.15 10.11 -14.65
CA GLN A 217 11.04 11.00 -15.43
C GLN A 217 10.83 12.47 -15.09
N LEU A 218 9.72 12.80 -14.42
CA LEU A 218 9.28 14.16 -14.17
C LEU A 218 9.43 14.52 -12.69
N ASP A 219 9.64 15.80 -12.43
CA ASP A 219 9.52 16.42 -11.12
C ASP A 219 8.03 16.63 -10.80
N GLU A 220 7.58 16.11 -9.65
CA GLU A 220 6.15 16.10 -9.28
C GLU A 220 5.57 17.51 -9.13
N LEU A 221 6.38 18.48 -8.69
CA LEU A 221 5.91 19.85 -8.46
C LEU A 221 5.77 20.62 -9.77
N THR A 222 6.80 20.57 -10.63
CA THR A 222 6.90 21.47 -11.78
C THR A 222 6.53 20.84 -13.11
N GLY A 223 6.48 19.51 -13.20
CA GLY A 223 6.34 18.77 -14.46
C GLY A 223 7.58 18.84 -15.36
N ALA A 224 8.65 19.51 -14.92
CA ALA A 224 9.95 19.49 -15.59
C ALA A 224 10.57 18.08 -15.53
N LEU A 225 11.57 17.79 -16.37
CA LEU A 225 12.35 16.57 -16.18
C LEU A 225 12.99 16.58 -14.79
N ASN A 226 12.95 15.47 -14.06
CA ASN A 226 13.67 15.41 -12.80
C ASN A 226 15.18 15.39 -13.03
N ARG A 227 15.95 15.67 -11.97
CA ARG A 227 17.42 15.68 -11.98
C ARG A 227 18.02 14.46 -12.70
N ARG A 228 17.52 13.27 -12.41
CA ARG A 228 18.06 12.03 -12.98
C ARG A 228 17.87 11.99 -14.49
N TYR A 229 16.68 12.32 -14.97
CA TYR A 229 16.35 12.21 -16.37
C TYR A 229 16.99 13.34 -17.20
N ILE A 230 17.03 14.59 -16.69
CA ILE A 230 17.71 15.68 -17.40
C ILE A 230 19.22 15.42 -17.53
N MET A 231 19.86 14.81 -16.53
CA MET A 231 21.27 14.39 -16.60
C MET A 231 21.50 13.28 -17.62
N LYS A 232 20.53 12.37 -17.80
CA LYS A 232 20.57 11.38 -18.88
C LYS A 232 20.48 12.07 -20.24
N CYS A 233 19.55 13.01 -20.42
CA CYS A 233 19.46 13.81 -21.65
C CYS A 233 20.76 14.56 -21.95
N LEU A 234 21.41 15.14 -20.93
CA LEU A 234 22.71 15.81 -21.10
C LEU A 234 23.78 14.86 -21.63
N ASN A 235 23.90 13.66 -21.06
CA ASN A 235 24.83 12.64 -21.55
C ASN A 235 24.55 12.27 -23.01
N ASP A 236 23.27 12.08 -23.37
CA ASP A 236 22.86 11.75 -24.72
C ASP A 236 23.24 12.86 -25.72
N GLU A 237 23.04 14.14 -25.36
CA GLU A 237 23.39 15.28 -26.21
C GLU A 237 24.90 15.51 -26.32
N ILE A 238 25.69 15.30 -25.24
CA ILE A 238 27.15 15.31 -25.31
C ILE A 238 27.65 14.25 -26.30
N ALA A 239 27.15 13.02 -26.20
CA ALA A 239 27.53 11.95 -27.10
C ALA A 239 27.13 12.23 -28.56
N LYS A 240 26.00 12.91 -28.81
CA LYS A 240 25.59 13.34 -30.16
C LYS A 240 26.49 14.44 -30.70
N ALA A 241 26.76 15.49 -29.91
CA ALA A 241 27.62 16.60 -30.31
C ALA A 241 29.04 16.12 -30.65
N GLN A 242 29.59 15.17 -29.89
CA GLN A 242 30.90 14.58 -30.14
C GLN A 242 30.94 13.74 -31.44
N ARG A 243 29.86 13.01 -31.77
CA ARG A 243 29.81 12.17 -32.98
C ARG A 243 29.54 12.97 -34.26
N ASN A 244 28.63 13.93 -34.19
CA ASN A 244 28.09 14.61 -35.37
C ASN A 244 28.65 16.03 -35.57
N ALA A 245 29.54 16.49 -34.68
CA ALA A 245 30.04 17.86 -34.63
C ALA A 245 28.91 18.91 -34.62
N THR A 246 27.78 18.61 -33.98
CA THR A 246 26.65 19.53 -33.82
C THR A 246 26.90 20.49 -32.65
N THR A 247 26.36 21.71 -32.75
CA THR A 247 26.42 22.69 -31.67
C THR A 247 25.37 22.35 -30.61
N CYS A 248 25.74 22.44 -29.34
CA CYS A 248 24.78 22.30 -28.26
C CYS A 248 25.26 23.11 -27.06
N CYS A 249 24.33 23.83 -26.44
CA CYS A 249 24.58 24.61 -25.23
C CYS A 249 23.74 24.10 -24.07
N ILE A 250 24.21 24.34 -22.85
CA ILE A 250 23.42 24.18 -21.64
C ILE A 250 23.35 25.51 -20.90
N ALA A 251 22.28 25.70 -20.14
CA ALA A 251 22.12 26.79 -19.20
C ALA A 251 21.69 26.25 -17.84
N ILE A 252 22.41 26.63 -16.79
CA ILE A 252 21.97 26.44 -15.40
C ILE A 252 21.27 27.73 -14.99
N ILE A 253 20.02 27.63 -14.57
CA ILE A 253 19.12 28.73 -14.25
C ILE A 253 18.77 28.65 -12.78
N ASP A 254 18.82 29.77 -12.09
CA ASP A 254 18.47 29.89 -10.68
C ASP A 254 17.52 31.06 -10.47
N LEU A 255 16.52 30.85 -9.61
CA LEU A 255 15.56 31.87 -9.22
C LEU A 255 16.17 32.78 -8.16
N ASP A 256 16.38 34.04 -8.51
CA ASP A 256 17.05 34.98 -7.63
C ASP A 256 16.24 35.22 -6.36
N HIS A 257 16.90 35.14 -5.21
CA HIS A 257 16.30 35.41 -3.90
C HIS A 257 15.09 34.53 -3.55
N PHE A 258 14.96 33.33 -4.14
CA PHE A 258 13.82 32.44 -3.88
C PHE A 258 13.65 32.07 -2.40
N LYS A 259 14.76 31.91 -1.66
CA LYS A 259 14.68 31.75 -0.20
C LYS A 259 13.92 32.90 0.49
N LYS A 260 14.12 34.17 0.08
CA LYS A 260 13.37 35.30 0.65
C LYS A 260 11.88 35.24 0.32
N ILE A 261 11.52 34.70 -0.85
CA ILE A 261 10.12 34.47 -1.21
C ILE A 261 9.51 33.44 -0.25
N ASN A 262 10.19 32.32 -0.01
CA ASN A 262 9.74 31.33 0.96
C ASN A 262 9.65 31.89 2.38
N ASP A 263 10.64 32.66 2.81
CA ASP A 263 10.69 33.24 4.16
C ASP A 263 9.58 34.29 4.37
N HIS A 264 9.19 35.02 3.33
CA HIS A 264 8.19 36.10 3.42
C HIS A 264 6.75 35.61 3.18
N PHE A 265 6.53 34.76 2.18
CA PHE A 265 5.19 34.33 1.74
C PHE A 265 4.86 32.88 2.12
N GLY A 266 5.84 32.11 2.61
CA GLY A 266 5.70 30.71 2.97
C GLY A 266 5.96 29.74 1.81
N HIS A 267 6.31 28.50 2.15
CA HIS A 267 6.61 27.44 1.18
C HIS A 267 5.51 27.17 0.14
N PRO A 268 4.19 27.19 0.47
CA PRO A 268 3.15 26.97 -0.54
C PRO A 268 3.18 27.99 -1.69
N VAL A 269 3.51 29.25 -1.39
CA VAL A 269 3.65 30.31 -2.39
C VAL A 269 4.91 30.10 -3.23
N GLY A 270 6.02 29.70 -2.60
CA GLY A 270 7.23 29.31 -3.33
C GLY A 270 6.98 28.16 -4.31
N ASP A 271 6.19 27.17 -3.92
CA ASP A 271 5.81 26.05 -4.78
C ASP A 271 4.96 26.49 -5.99
N GLU A 272 4.09 27.49 -5.82
CA GLU A 272 3.34 28.12 -6.93
C GLU A 272 4.27 28.91 -7.85
N VAL A 273 5.25 29.62 -7.30
CA VAL A 273 6.26 30.34 -8.07
C VAL A 273 7.06 29.39 -8.95
N LEU A 274 7.52 28.26 -8.40
CA LEU A 274 8.25 27.23 -9.16
C LEU A 274 7.40 26.63 -10.29
N ARG A 275 6.11 26.38 -10.04
CA ARG A 275 5.16 25.91 -11.06
C ARG A 275 4.98 26.92 -12.18
N ALA A 276 4.70 28.17 -11.85
CA ALA A 276 4.49 29.23 -12.83
C ALA A 276 5.75 29.53 -13.65
N PHE A 277 6.93 29.49 -13.01
CA PHE A 277 8.22 29.59 -13.69
C PHE A 277 8.39 28.46 -14.72
N ALA A 278 8.19 27.20 -14.32
CA ALA A 278 8.35 26.06 -15.21
C ALA A 278 7.38 26.12 -16.40
N ILE A 279 6.11 26.48 -16.17
CA ILE A 279 5.11 26.67 -17.23
C ILE A 279 5.55 27.77 -18.21
N SER A 280 6.07 28.88 -17.68
CA SER A 280 6.55 30.01 -18.49
C SER A 280 7.73 29.60 -19.37
N VAL A 281 8.66 28.80 -18.85
CA VAL A 281 9.78 28.25 -19.64
C VAL A 281 9.27 27.30 -20.70
N PHE A 282 8.40 26.33 -20.37
CA PHE A 282 7.84 25.38 -21.33
C PHE A 282 7.12 26.04 -22.50
N ALA A 283 6.37 27.11 -22.24
CA ALA A 283 5.68 27.87 -23.29
C ALA A 283 6.64 28.61 -24.24
N ASN A 284 7.91 28.74 -23.87
CA ASN A 284 8.89 29.59 -24.53
C ASN A 284 10.14 28.86 -25.02
N ILE A 285 10.26 27.54 -24.86
CA ILE A 285 11.35 26.74 -25.41
C ILE A 285 10.86 25.89 -26.59
N ARG A 286 11.78 25.42 -27.44
CA ARG A 286 11.45 24.55 -28.57
C ARG A 286 11.19 23.14 -28.07
N THR A 287 10.43 22.35 -28.83
CA THR A 287 10.14 20.94 -28.51
C THR A 287 11.38 20.04 -28.41
N ILE A 288 12.46 20.43 -29.10
CA ILE A 288 13.75 19.72 -29.03
C ILE A 288 14.55 20.04 -27.78
N ASP A 289 14.31 21.21 -27.17
CA ASP A 289 15.00 21.63 -25.95
C ASP A 289 14.58 20.70 -24.80
N ARG A 290 15.45 20.56 -23.79
CA ARG A 290 15.19 19.73 -22.61
C ARG A 290 15.31 20.58 -21.36
N PHE A 291 14.24 20.61 -20.58
CA PHE A 291 14.16 21.41 -19.36
C PHE A 291 13.91 20.50 -18.17
N GLY A 292 14.76 20.63 -17.15
CA GLY A 292 14.66 19.81 -15.95
C GLY A 292 15.05 20.55 -14.68
N ARG A 293 14.50 20.11 -13.55
CA ARG A 293 14.80 20.65 -12.22
C ARG A 293 15.93 19.86 -11.58
N GLN A 294 17.03 20.53 -11.24
CA GLN A 294 18.17 19.92 -10.56
C GLN A 294 17.89 19.75 -9.07
N GLY A 295 17.21 20.70 -8.45
CA GLY A 295 16.79 20.63 -7.06
C GLY A 295 16.52 22.02 -6.50
N GLY A 296 15.62 22.12 -5.50
CA GLY A 296 15.26 23.42 -4.92
C GLY A 296 14.78 24.42 -5.97
N GLU A 297 15.54 25.49 -6.16
CA GLU A 297 15.27 26.60 -7.09
C GLU A 297 16.13 26.56 -8.38
N GLU A 298 16.89 25.49 -8.59
CA GLU A 298 17.83 25.34 -9.71
C GLU A 298 17.28 24.45 -10.83
N PHE A 299 17.44 24.92 -12.07
CA PHE A 299 16.99 24.25 -13.29
C PHE A 299 18.12 24.15 -14.31
N LEU A 300 18.06 23.09 -15.12
CA LEU A 300 18.95 22.85 -16.25
C LEU A 300 18.14 22.89 -17.54
N LEU A 301 18.58 23.74 -18.47
CA LEU A 301 18.07 23.80 -19.84
C LEU A 301 19.16 23.32 -20.81
N ILE A 302 18.84 22.36 -21.65
CA ILE A 302 19.70 21.85 -22.71
C ILE A 302 19.12 22.33 -24.04
N LEU A 303 19.97 22.93 -24.87
CA LEU A 303 19.65 23.56 -26.15
C LEU A 303 20.43 22.85 -27.27
N PRO A 304 19.89 21.75 -27.82
CA PRO A 304 20.47 21.09 -28.99
C PRO A 304 20.49 22.01 -30.21
N ASP A 305 21.43 21.78 -31.11
CA ASP A 305 21.61 22.52 -32.38
C ASP A 305 21.62 24.04 -32.18
N THR A 306 22.31 24.51 -31.13
CA THR A 306 22.32 25.90 -30.69
C THR A 306 23.74 26.34 -30.34
N ASP A 307 24.21 27.41 -30.99
CA ASP A 307 25.47 28.07 -30.64
C ASP A 307 25.31 28.99 -29.41
N ILE A 308 26.44 29.53 -28.92
CA ILE A 308 26.41 30.32 -27.69
C ILE A 308 25.60 31.61 -27.84
N ASP A 309 25.63 32.24 -29.02
CA ASP A 309 25.03 33.57 -29.22
C ASP A 309 23.51 33.44 -29.26
N LEU A 310 23.01 32.41 -29.93
CA LEU A 310 21.59 32.07 -29.93
C LEU A 310 21.12 31.59 -28.56
N ALA A 311 21.97 30.84 -27.82
CA ALA A 311 21.66 30.45 -26.44
C ALA A 311 21.52 31.68 -25.53
N ILE A 312 22.43 32.65 -25.62
CA ILE A 312 22.34 33.91 -24.85
C ILE A 312 21.04 34.64 -25.18
N GLN A 313 20.72 34.83 -26.47
CA GLN A 313 19.48 35.49 -26.88
C GLN A 313 18.23 34.78 -26.35
N THR A 314 18.23 33.45 -26.38
CA THR A 314 17.11 32.63 -25.88
C THR A 314 16.93 32.82 -24.37
N LEU A 315 18.01 32.76 -23.61
CA LEU A 315 17.97 32.91 -22.15
C LEU A 315 17.66 34.35 -21.73
N ASP A 316 18.17 35.37 -22.44
CA ASP A 316 17.85 36.77 -22.15
C ASP A 316 16.37 37.08 -22.42
N ARG A 317 15.80 36.49 -23.47
CA ARG A 317 14.36 36.57 -23.71
C ARG A 317 13.56 35.91 -22.59
N LEU A 318 13.95 34.71 -22.16
CA LEU A 318 13.31 34.02 -21.03
C LEU A 318 13.41 34.85 -19.75
N ARG A 319 14.58 35.43 -19.45
CA ARG A 319 14.79 36.33 -18.32
C ARG A 319 13.84 37.52 -18.37
N GLY A 320 13.78 38.22 -19.51
CA GLY A 320 12.86 39.35 -19.70
C GLY A 320 11.40 38.98 -19.46
N LEU A 321 10.95 37.83 -20.00
CA LEU A 321 9.59 37.32 -19.79
C LEU A 321 9.28 37.03 -18.32
N ILE A 322 10.23 36.47 -17.58
CA ILE A 322 10.06 36.18 -16.15
C ILE A 322 9.99 37.45 -15.32
N THR A 323 10.83 38.44 -15.64
CA THR A 323 10.83 39.76 -14.97
C THR A 323 9.55 40.54 -15.26
N GLU A 324 9.00 40.43 -16.47
CA GLU A 324 7.75 41.10 -16.88
C GLU A 324 6.48 40.35 -16.45
N LEU A 325 6.60 39.09 -16.00
CA LEU A 325 5.44 38.30 -15.60
C LEU A 325 4.72 38.96 -14.41
N ASN A 326 3.40 39.06 -14.49
CA ASN A 326 2.61 39.60 -13.39
C ASN A 326 2.43 38.57 -12.27
N TRP A 327 3.38 38.56 -11.34
CA TRP A 327 3.40 37.69 -10.17
C TRP A 327 2.33 38.03 -9.11
N SER A 328 1.64 39.17 -9.22
CA SER A 328 0.58 39.56 -8.27
C SER A 328 -0.61 38.60 -8.23
N ALA A 329 -0.79 37.78 -9.27
CA ALA A 329 -1.79 36.71 -9.29
C ALA A 329 -1.49 35.59 -8.28
N ILE A 330 -0.22 35.43 -7.88
CA ILE A 330 0.21 34.46 -6.86
C ILE A 330 0.28 35.15 -5.49
N ALA A 331 1.00 36.26 -5.40
CA ALA A 331 1.07 37.06 -4.17
C ALA A 331 1.32 38.54 -4.49
N GLN A 332 0.64 39.43 -3.76
CA GLN A 332 0.80 40.86 -3.92
C GLN A 332 2.26 41.28 -3.65
N ASP A 333 2.78 42.19 -4.46
CA ASP A 333 4.16 42.70 -4.40
C ASP A 333 5.27 41.65 -4.60
N LEU A 334 4.94 40.44 -5.10
CA LEU A 334 5.94 39.44 -5.46
C LEU A 334 6.65 39.85 -6.74
N THR A 335 7.98 39.79 -6.73
CA THR A 335 8.84 39.99 -7.90
C THR A 335 9.82 38.84 -7.99
N LEU A 336 10.04 38.32 -9.20
CA LEU A 336 11.02 37.27 -9.46
C LEU A 336 11.91 37.68 -10.62
N THR A 337 13.22 37.50 -10.45
CA THR A 337 14.20 37.53 -11.54
C THR A 337 14.94 36.20 -11.58
N ILE A 338 15.64 35.95 -12.68
CA ILE A 338 16.50 34.76 -12.81
C ILE A 338 17.91 35.15 -13.21
N SER A 339 18.86 34.38 -12.70
CA SER A 339 20.24 34.39 -13.14
C SER A 339 20.53 33.10 -13.91
N ALA A 340 21.29 33.18 -15.00
CA ALA A 340 21.64 32.01 -15.80
C ALA A 340 23.12 31.98 -16.20
N GLY A 341 23.72 30.80 -16.09
CA GLY A 341 25.07 30.50 -16.57
C GLY A 341 25.03 29.57 -17.77
N ILE A 342 25.60 29.99 -18.91
CA ILE A 342 25.57 29.24 -20.17
C ILE A 342 26.94 28.63 -20.47
N SER A 343 26.97 27.38 -20.95
CA SER A 343 28.17 26.78 -21.53
C SER A 343 27.86 26.02 -22.82
N ALA A 344 28.72 26.19 -23.83
CA ALA A 344 28.70 25.33 -25.01
C ALA A 344 29.44 24.01 -24.73
N ILE A 345 28.95 22.92 -25.31
CA ILE A 345 29.66 21.64 -25.37
C ILE A 345 30.93 21.80 -26.20
N ARG A 346 32.01 21.22 -25.70
CA ARG A 346 33.34 21.16 -26.31
C ARG A 346 33.71 19.72 -26.61
N PRO A 347 34.67 19.50 -27.54
CA PRO A 347 35.24 18.19 -27.76
C PRO A 347 35.77 17.59 -26.45
N ASN A 348 35.44 16.32 -26.20
CA ASN A 348 35.84 15.55 -25.02
C ASN A 348 35.29 16.03 -23.67
N ASP A 349 34.26 16.88 -23.65
CA ASP A 349 33.58 17.21 -22.40
C ASP A 349 32.93 15.97 -21.76
N THR A 350 33.03 15.89 -20.44
CA THR A 350 32.12 15.12 -19.59
C THR A 350 30.94 16.00 -19.12
N PRO A 351 29.82 15.42 -18.66
CA PRO A 351 28.75 16.19 -18.02
C PRO A 351 29.25 17.09 -16.89
N GLU A 352 30.20 16.60 -16.10
CA GLU A 352 30.79 17.32 -14.98
C GLU A 352 31.57 18.56 -15.47
N ASP A 353 32.34 18.43 -16.55
CA ASP A 353 33.14 19.54 -17.11
C ASP A 353 32.27 20.69 -17.62
N ILE A 354 31.17 20.36 -18.32
CA ILE A 354 30.30 21.38 -18.87
C ILE A 354 29.43 22.05 -17.79
N LEU A 355 28.91 21.25 -16.84
CA LEU A 355 28.16 21.78 -15.70
C LEU A 355 29.02 22.71 -14.86
N ALA A 356 30.26 22.33 -14.53
CA ALA A 356 31.17 23.17 -13.76
C ALA A 356 31.43 24.54 -14.43
N ARG A 357 31.51 24.58 -15.77
CA ARG A 357 31.65 25.85 -16.50
C ARG A 357 30.37 26.68 -16.51
N ALA A 358 29.22 26.05 -16.66
CA ALA A 358 27.93 26.73 -16.57
C ALA A 358 27.69 27.28 -15.16
N ASP A 359 28.02 26.52 -14.11
CA ASP A 359 27.95 26.95 -12.71
C ASP A 359 28.86 28.13 -12.43
N LEU A 360 30.11 28.11 -12.93
CA LEU A 360 31.01 29.26 -12.79
C LEU A 360 30.45 30.52 -13.46
N ALA A 361 29.77 30.35 -14.60
CA ALA A 361 29.11 31.46 -15.27
C ALA A 361 27.88 31.96 -14.48
N LEU A 362 27.07 31.06 -13.92
CA LEU A 362 25.94 31.39 -13.04
C LEU A 362 26.41 32.11 -11.77
N TYR A 363 27.50 31.65 -11.17
CA TYR A 363 28.11 32.31 -10.03
C TYR A 363 28.48 33.76 -10.37
N ARG A 364 29.10 34.01 -11.54
CA ARG A 364 29.41 35.37 -12.01
C ARG A 364 28.15 36.19 -12.27
N ALA A 365 27.07 35.58 -12.77
CA ALA A 365 25.79 36.27 -12.93
C ALA A 365 25.26 36.77 -11.58
N LYS A 366 25.29 35.91 -10.56
CA LYS A 366 24.87 36.24 -9.20
C LYS A 366 25.78 37.29 -8.53
N ASP A 367 27.09 37.16 -8.70
CA ASP A 367 28.09 38.05 -8.08
C ASP A 367 28.08 39.46 -8.69
N THR A 368 27.81 39.57 -9.99
CA THR A 368 27.79 40.88 -10.67
C THR A 368 26.46 41.63 -10.56
N GLY A 369 25.50 41.11 -9.79
CA GLY A 369 24.26 41.82 -9.44
C GLY A 369 22.95 41.10 -9.80
N ARG A 370 22.98 39.80 -10.16
CA ARG A 370 21.80 38.98 -10.51
C ARG A 370 21.03 39.52 -11.72
N ASP A 371 19.86 38.93 -12.00
CA ASP A 371 18.98 39.27 -13.13
C ASP A 371 19.75 39.37 -14.46
N ARG A 372 20.54 38.35 -14.77
CA ARG A 372 21.38 38.35 -15.98
C ARG A 372 21.79 36.98 -16.45
N VAL A 373 22.18 36.94 -17.71
CA VAL A 373 22.75 35.79 -18.38
C VAL A 373 24.25 36.00 -18.56
N VAL A 374 25.07 35.01 -18.18
CA VAL A 374 26.52 35.03 -18.40
C VAL A 374 26.92 33.75 -19.13
N ALA A 375 27.70 33.90 -20.20
CA ALA A 375 28.28 32.76 -20.90
C ALA A 375 29.70 32.45 -20.42
N ALA A 376 30.05 31.16 -20.34
CA ALA A 376 31.40 30.72 -20.05
C ALA A 376 32.37 31.14 -21.17
N PRO A 377 33.63 31.52 -20.86
CA PRO A 377 34.59 31.97 -21.86
C PRO A 377 34.83 30.91 -22.92
N GLN A 378 34.65 31.21 -24.21
CA GLN A 378 35.03 30.31 -25.30
C GLN A 378 36.56 30.27 -25.45
N LYS A 379 37.15 29.07 -25.63
CA LYS A 379 38.53 28.99 -26.12
C LYS A 379 38.50 29.47 -27.57
N ARG A 380 39.09 30.64 -27.85
CA ARG A 380 39.31 31.09 -29.23
C ARG A 380 40.26 30.09 -29.90
N HIS A 381 39.78 29.38 -30.91
CA HIS A 381 40.67 28.79 -31.90
C HIS A 381 41.33 29.95 -32.65
N PHE A 382 42.60 30.21 -32.35
CA PHE A 382 43.44 30.93 -33.30
C PHE A 382 43.62 29.97 -34.48
N SER A 383 42.98 30.31 -35.60
CA SER A 383 43.20 29.72 -36.92
C SER A 383 44.61 30.02 -37.41
#